data_AF-A0A6F9BV39-F1
#
_entry.id   AF-A0A6F9BV39-F1
#
_cell.length_a   1.000
_cell.length_b   1.000
_cell.length_c   1.000
_cell.angle_alpha   90.00
_cell.angle_beta   90.00
_cell.angle_gamma   90.00
#
_symmetry.space_group_name_H-M   'P 1'
#
loop_
_entity.id
_entity.type
_entity.pdbx_description
1 polymer ?
#
loop_
_entity_poly.entity_id
_entity_poly.type
_entity_poly.pdbx_seq_one_letter_code
_entity_poly.pdbx_strand_id
1 'polypeptide(L)' 'MILQAHEYEELEGKPGRLQEFFDSTQGRFHHPEVVQFVKSLNEERADHMAAGGDGSSGSSESKKPRTDSS' A
#
# COMPACT_ATOMS: atom_id res chain seq x y z
N MET A 1 5.49 -11.30 -1.44
CA MET A 1 4.20 -10.57 -1.30
C MET A 1 4.41 -9.08 -1.48
N ILE A 2 5.05 -8.37 -0.55
CA ILE A 2 5.21 -6.91 -0.67
C ILE A 2 6.25 -6.45 -1.69
N LEU A 3 7.32 -7.22 -1.92
CA LEU A 3 8.32 -6.89 -2.96
C LEU A 3 7.68 -6.86 -4.35
N GLN A 4 6.98 -7.93 -4.71
CA GLN A 4 6.25 -8.00 -5.99
C GLN A 4 5.18 -6.90 -6.10
N ALA A 5 4.50 -6.56 -5.00
CA ALA A 5 3.53 -5.48 -5.01
C ALA A 5 4.19 -4.12 -5.31
N HIS A 6 5.36 -3.84 -4.73
CA HIS A 6 6.15 -2.65 -5.06
C HIS A 6 6.58 -2.64 -6.53
N GLU A 7 7.13 -3.74 -7.05
CA GLU A 7 7.55 -3.87 -8.46
C GLU A 7 6.38 -3.61 -9.44
N TYR A 8 5.17 -4.08 -9.11
CA TYR A 8 3.97 -3.80 -9.92
C TYR A 8 3.54 -2.34 -9.85
N GLU A 9 3.58 -1.70 -8.67
CA GLU A 9 3.28 -0.27 -8.53
C GLU A 9 4.23 0.58 -9.38
N GLU A 10 5.52 0.23 -9.42
CA GLU A 10 6.51 0.90 -10.26
C GLU A 10 6.27 0.66 -11.76
N LEU A 11 6.08 -0.59 -12.16
CA LEU A 11 5.87 -0.97 -13.56
C LEU A 11 4.60 -0.33 -14.15
N GLU A 12 3.55 -0.19 -13.34
CA GLU A 12 2.30 0.46 -13.75
C GLU A 12 2.33 1.99 -13.59
N GLY A 13 3.35 2.56 -12.94
CA GLY A 13 3.40 3.98 -12.59
C GLY A 13 2.25 4.40 -11.66
N LYS A 14 1.85 3.51 -10.75
CA LYS A 14 0.74 3.72 -9.80
C LYS A 14 1.20 3.48 -8.36
N PRO A 15 2.02 4.37 -7.79
CA PRO A 15 2.44 4.26 -6.40
C PRO A 15 1.24 4.18 -5.46
N GLY A 16 1.29 3.29 -4.46
CA GLY A 16 0.20 3.18 -3.49
C GLY A 16 -0.94 2.22 -3.86
N ARG A 17 -1.07 1.82 -5.14
CA ARG A 17 -2.21 1.03 -5.63
C ARG A 17 -2.42 -0.30 -4.88
N LEU A 18 -1.33 -0.96 -4.47
CA LEU A 18 -1.34 -2.29 -3.86
C LEU A 18 -1.08 -2.23 -2.35
N GLN A 19 -1.49 -1.14 -1.69
CA GLN A 19 -1.33 -0.91 -0.25
C GLN A 19 -1.85 -2.08 0.62
N GLU A 20 -2.94 -2.73 0.20
CA GLU A 20 -3.52 -3.88 0.94
C GLU A 20 -2.51 -5.01 1.19
N PHE A 21 -1.55 -5.22 0.27
CA PHE A 21 -0.51 -6.22 0.45
C PHE A 21 0.47 -5.82 1.55
N PHE A 22 0.81 -4.53 1.65
CA PHE A 22 1.66 -4.00 2.72
C PHE A 22 0.97 -4.12 4.07
N ASP A 23 -0.27 -3.65 4.16
CA ASP A 23 -1.07 -3.70 5.39
C ASP A 23 -1.25 -5.14 5.88
N SER A 24 -1.52 -6.09 4.96
CA SER A 24 -1.69 -7.49 5.29
C SER A 24 -0.45 -8.15 5.91
N THR A 25 0.73 -7.56 5.73
CA THR A 25 2.02 -8.12 6.21
C THR A 25 2.60 -7.40 7.42
N GLN A 26 1.95 -6.34 7.92
CA GLN A 26 2.41 -5.63 9.10
C GLN A 26 2.52 -6.57 10.30
N GLY A 27 3.68 -6.54 10.96
CA GLY A 27 3.97 -7.38 12.12
C GLY A 27 4.13 -8.89 11.84
N ARG A 28 4.10 -9.33 10.58
CA ARG A 28 4.22 -10.77 10.24
C ARG A 28 5.65 -11.27 10.07
N PHE A 29 6.62 -10.37 9.92
CA PHE A 29 8.03 -10.72 9.75
C PHE A 29 8.77 -10.62 11.09
N HIS A 30 9.54 -11.66 11.43
CA HIS A 30 10.29 -11.73 12.68
C HIS A 30 11.79 -11.98 12.51
N HIS A 31 12.22 -12.48 11.33
CA HIS A 31 13.64 -12.70 11.06
C HIS A 31 14.36 -11.35 10.92
N PRO A 32 15.46 -11.09 11.65
CA PRO A 32 16.11 -9.77 11.71
C PRO A 32 16.44 -9.17 10.33
N GLU A 33 17.00 -9.98 9.44
CA GLU A 33 17.36 -9.53 8.08
C GLU A 33 16.12 -9.23 7.23
N VAL A 34 15.03 -9.98 7.42
CA VAL A 34 13.78 -9.74 6.69
C VAL A 34 13.11 -8.48 7.21
N VAL A 35 13.15 -8.22 8.51
CA VAL A 35 12.64 -6.97 9.10
C VAL A 35 13.44 -5.77 8.57
N GLN A 36 14.76 -5.87 8.50
CA GLN A 36 15.60 -4.83 7.92
C GLN A 36 15.27 -4.60 6.43
N PHE A 37 15.14 -5.68 5.66
CA PHE A 37 14.75 -5.62 4.25
C PHE A 37 13.40 -4.94 4.05
N VAL A 38 12.38 -5.34 4.82
CA VAL A 38 11.03 -4.75 4.77
C VAL A 38 11.07 -3.26 5.12
N LYS A 39 11.93 -2.86 6.06
CA LYS A 39 12.11 -1.44 6.41
C LYS A 39 12.66 -0.65 5.22
N SER A 40 13.76 -1.10 4.62
CA SER A 40 14.36 -0.45 3.45
C SER A 40 13.38 -0.37 2.27
N LEU A 41 12.63 -1.44 2.00
CA LEU A 41 11.62 -1.45 0.93
C LEU A 41 10.51 -0.42 1.17
N ASN A 42 10.04 -0.25 2.41
CA ASN A 42 9.01 0.73 2.73
C ASN A 42 9.51 2.18 2.60
N GLU A 43 10.80 2.42 2.90
CA GLU A 43 11.44 3.73 2.72
C GLU A 43 11.52 4.08 1.22
N GLU A 44 12.03 3.16 0.40
CA GLU A 44 12.09 3.33 -1.07
C GLU A 44 10.71 3.56 -1.69
N ARG A 45 9.72 2.75 -1.29
CA ARG A 45 8.34 2.93 -1.74
C ARG A 45 7.77 4.30 -1.35
N ALA A 46 8.09 4.82 -0.16
CA ALA A 46 7.63 6.13 0.28
C ALA A 46 8.18 7.25 -0.62
N ASP A 47 9.44 7.14 -1.04
CA ASP A 47 10.05 8.08 -1.98
C ASP A 47 9.33 8.03 -3.35
N HIS A 48 8.97 6.84 -3.84
CA HIS A 48 8.20 6.69 -5.09
C HIS A 48 6.78 7.26 -4.99
N MET A 49 6.12 7.11 -3.83
CA MET A 49 4.82 7.73 -3.58
C MET A 49 4.91 9.26 -3.55
N ALA A 50 5.99 9.81 -2.98
CA ALA A 50 6.22 11.26 -2.97
C ALA A 50 6.50 11.81 -4.37
N ALA A 51 7.20 11.05 -5.22
CA ALA A 51 7.50 11.43 -6.60
C ALA A 51 6.28 11.33 -7.53
N GLY A 52 5.34 10.40 -7.27
CA GLY A 52 4.16 10.14 -8.11
C GLY A 52 2.88 10.90 -7.72
N GLY A 53 2.96 11.89 -6.83
CA GLY A 53 1.84 12.58 -6.19
C GLY A 53 0.94 13.48 -7.07
N ASP A 54 0.79 13.21 -8.37
CA ASP A 54 -0.14 13.94 -9.26
C ASP A 54 -1.30 13.07 -9.79
N GLY A 55 -1.55 11.89 -9.20
CA GLY A 55 -2.58 10.97 -9.71
C GLY A 55 -3.28 10.12 -8.65
N SER A 56 -4.51 10.51 -8.34
CA SER A 56 -5.60 9.71 -7.74
C SER A 56 -5.79 9.82 -6.21
N SER A 57 -6.56 10.85 -5.86
CA SER A 57 -7.45 10.89 -4.69
C SER A 57 -8.18 9.56 -4.48
N GLY A 58 -8.16 9.08 -3.24
CA GLY A 58 -8.88 7.88 -2.83
C GLY A 58 -10.39 8.00 -3.01
N SER A 59 -11.00 6.95 -3.55
CA SER A 59 -12.40 6.65 -3.28
C SER A 59 -12.44 5.68 -2.10
N SER A 60 -12.49 6.24 -0.90
CA SER A 60 -13.01 5.54 0.27
C SER A 60 -14.49 5.23 0.02
N GLU A 61 -14.82 4.00 -0.35
CA GLU A 61 -16.20 3.55 -0.46
C GLU A 61 -16.81 3.41 0.95
N SER A 62 -17.31 4.54 1.48
CA SER A 62 -18.18 4.55 2.65
C SER A 62 -19.54 3.97 2.27
N LYS A 63 -19.73 2.66 2.44
CA LYS A 63 -21.07 2.06 2.42
C LYS A 63 -21.85 2.52 3.65
N LYS A 64 -22.70 3.54 3.50
CA LYS A 64 -23.78 3.83 4.48
C LYS A 64 -24.96 2.89 4.22
N PRO A 65 -25.44 2.10 5.18
CA PRO A 65 -26.71 1.41 5.04
C PRO A 65 -27.85 2.42 5.21
N ARG A 66 -28.77 2.44 4.25
CA ARG A 66 -30.02 3.19 4.28
C ARG A 66 -30.99 2.44 5.20
N THR A 67 -31.44 3.07 6.29
CA THR A 67 -32.61 2.59 7.04
C THR A 67 -33.80 3.45 6.62
N ASP A 68 -34.61 2.91 5.72
CA ASP A 68 -35.93 3.44 5.41
C ASP A 68 -36.84 3.20 6.62
N SER A 69 -37.53 4.24 7.06
CA SER A 69 -38.51 4.18 8.16
C SER A 69 -39.89 3.95 7.56
N SER A 70 -40.60 2.93 8.04
CA SER A 70 -42.07 2.83 8.02
C SER A 70 -42.53 1.91 9.14
#